data_AF-A0A317XMV2-F1
#
_entry.id   AF-A0A317XMV2-F1
#
_cell.length_a   1.000
_cell.length_b   1.000
_cell.length_c   1.000
_cell.angle_alpha   90.00
_cell.angle_beta   90.00
_cell.angle_gamma   90.00
#
_symmetry.space_group_name_H-M   'P 1'
#
loop_
_entity.id
_entity.type
_entity.pdbx_description
1 polymer ?
#
loop_
_entity_poly.entity_id
_entity_poly.type
_entity_poly.pdbx_seq_one_letter_code
_entity_poly.pdbx_strand_id
1 'polypeptide(L)'
;MAERDSAKIEGQFHDAGYREGITAGKLSTLQGGFDQGFNEVGAPIGRSVGILRGQIAALVSILSSTTMSTEAEGASVPAKAGDAAYDAHDEAIPSSASSGAGGGARHAGRGRAKLRGAAAFRKSHTSRDPSVNRTSLPLRSHPRLSEAQEQIRAIATDLDAVTLAQIAPPDYEAIEHEMEHQAEQAHAQPSTLVRETAVQLAARERIVVDLRYRTQRVYETLGLAYP
;
A
#
# COMPACT_ATOMS: atom_id res chain seq x y z
N MET A 1 -7.21 47.95 45.45
CA MET A 1 -6.66 47.49 44.15
C MET A 1 -6.56 45.97 44.09
N ALA A 2 -6.15 45.27 45.15
CA ALA A 2 -6.03 43.81 45.20
C ALA A 2 -7.33 43.01 44.88
N GLU A 3 -8.51 43.49 45.29
CA GLU A 3 -9.78 42.78 45.04
C GLU A 3 -10.18 42.70 43.56
N ARG A 4 -9.82 43.72 42.76
CA ARG A 4 -10.10 43.71 41.31
C ARG A 4 -9.25 42.70 40.56
N ASP A 5 -8.02 42.50 41.00
CA ASP A 5 -7.12 41.51 40.41
C ASP A 5 -7.55 40.09 40.80
N SER A 6 -8.04 39.89 42.04
CA SER A 6 -8.59 38.60 42.47
C SER A 6 -9.81 38.17 41.64
N ALA A 7 -10.78 39.07 41.44
CA ALA A 7 -11.98 38.79 40.64
C ALA A 7 -11.64 38.52 39.16
N LYS A 8 -10.61 39.18 38.63
CA LYS A 8 -10.14 38.96 37.26
C LYS A 8 -9.46 37.61 37.08
N ILE A 9 -8.66 37.19 38.07
CA ILE A 9 -8.00 35.88 38.09
C ILE A 9 -9.05 34.77 38.22
N GLU A 10 -10.05 34.93 39.10
CA GLU A 10 -11.15 33.97 39.27
C GLU A 10 -11.98 33.80 38.00
N GLY A 11 -12.34 34.90 37.33
CA GLY A 11 -13.01 34.85 36.02
C GLY A 11 -12.19 34.11 34.95
N GLN A 12 -10.87 34.33 34.92
CA GLN A 12 -9.98 33.62 34.00
C GLN A 12 -9.88 32.12 34.32
N PHE A 13 -9.88 31.72 35.59
CA PHE A 13 -9.89 30.31 35.97
C PHE A 13 -11.19 29.61 35.57
N HIS A 14 -12.33 30.29 35.69
CA HIS A 14 -13.60 29.73 35.23
C HIS A 14 -13.67 29.59 33.71
N ASP A 15 -13.30 30.63 32.95
CA ASP A 15 -13.32 30.58 31.49
C ASP A 15 -12.28 29.60 30.93
N ALA A 16 -11.07 29.58 31.50
CA ALA A 16 -10.02 28.64 31.12
C ALA A 16 -10.39 27.21 31.49
N GLY A 17 -10.83 26.97 32.73
CA GLY A 17 -11.24 25.63 33.19
C GLY A 17 -12.44 25.09 32.43
N TYR A 18 -13.42 25.93 32.09
CA TYR A 18 -14.56 25.54 31.26
C TYR A 18 -14.12 25.20 29.83
N ARG A 19 -13.25 26.02 29.23
CA ARG A 19 -12.72 25.77 27.88
C ARG A 19 -11.87 24.50 27.84
N GLU A 20 -11.01 24.30 28.82
CA GLU A 20 -10.18 23.10 28.99
C GLU A 20 -11.06 21.87 29.23
N GLY A 21 -12.10 21.97 30.05
CA GLY A 21 -13.06 20.89 30.28
C GLY A 21 -13.80 20.48 29.01
N ILE A 22 -14.26 21.45 28.20
CA ILE A 22 -14.92 21.16 26.91
C ILE A 22 -13.94 20.55 25.92
N THR A 23 -12.72 21.07 25.81
CA THR A 23 -11.74 20.53 24.88
C THR A 23 -11.29 19.13 25.28
N ALA A 24 -11.02 18.90 26.56
CA ALA A 24 -10.67 17.58 27.09
C ALA A 24 -11.82 16.58 26.90
N GLY A 25 -13.07 16.98 27.18
CA GLY A 25 -14.25 16.13 26.98
C GLY A 25 -14.45 15.77 25.50
N LYS A 26 -14.41 16.77 24.60
CA LYS A 26 -14.52 16.53 23.14
C LYS A 26 -13.42 15.62 22.62
N LEU A 27 -12.18 15.84 23.04
CA LEU A 27 -11.05 15.02 22.63
C LEU A 27 -11.20 13.58 23.16
N SER A 28 -11.63 13.42 24.41
CA SER A 28 -11.83 12.11 25.03
C SER A 28 -12.91 11.30 24.32
N THR A 29 -14.06 11.91 23.97
CA THR A 29 -15.15 11.20 23.29
C THR A 29 -14.79 10.90 21.83
N LEU A 30 -14.18 11.84 21.11
CA LEU A 30 -13.78 11.66 19.72
C LEU A 30 -12.69 10.60 19.58
N GLN A 31 -11.68 10.65 20.44
CA GLN A 31 -10.59 9.67 20.42
C GLN A 31 -11.10 8.27 20.81
N GLY A 32 -12.00 8.18 21.81
CA GLY A 32 -12.63 6.92 22.20
C GLY A 32 -13.41 6.27 21.04
N GLY A 33 -14.22 7.05 20.32
CA GLY A 33 -14.97 6.56 19.16
C GLY A 33 -14.05 6.13 18.00
N PHE A 34 -12.99 6.90 17.73
CA PHE A 34 -11.99 6.53 16.72
C PHE A 34 -11.27 5.22 17.09
N ASP A 35 -10.80 5.10 18.34
CA ASP A 35 -10.07 3.92 18.81
C ASP A 35 -10.97 2.67 18.75
N GLN A 36 -12.26 2.82 19.07
CA GLN A 36 -13.23 1.73 18.94
C GLN A 36 -13.40 1.33 17.48
N GLY A 37 -13.73 2.27 16.58
CA GLY A 37 -13.93 1.98 15.16
C GLY A 37 -12.68 1.40 14.49
N PHE A 38 -11.50 1.91 14.86
CA PHE A 38 -10.23 1.38 14.38
C PHE A 38 -9.97 -0.05 14.89
N ASN A 39 -10.15 -0.33 16.17
CA ASN A 39 -9.81 -1.65 16.73
C ASN A 39 -10.83 -2.74 16.40
N GLU A 40 -12.12 -2.40 16.37
CA GLU A 40 -13.21 -3.37 16.17
C GLU A 40 -13.46 -3.68 14.69
N VAL A 41 -13.37 -2.65 13.83
CA VAL A 41 -13.75 -2.78 12.41
C VAL A 41 -12.53 -2.59 11.50
N GLY A 42 -11.88 -1.43 11.61
CA GLY A 42 -10.86 -1.00 10.64
C GLY A 42 -9.62 -1.89 10.59
N ALA A 43 -8.99 -2.13 11.74
CA ALA A 43 -7.74 -2.87 11.83
C ALA A 43 -7.91 -4.38 11.51
N PRO A 44 -8.95 -5.10 12.01
CA PRO A 44 -9.17 -6.49 11.62
C PRO A 44 -9.39 -6.65 10.11
N ILE A 45 -10.25 -5.83 9.51
CA ILE A 45 -10.54 -5.87 8.07
C ILE A 45 -9.29 -5.49 7.28
N GLY A 46 -8.62 -4.40 7.64
CA GLY A 46 -7.41 -3.91 6.98
C GLY A 46 -6.28 -4.94 6.99
N ARG A 47 -6.07 -5.63 8.13
CA ARG A 47 -5.10 -6.74 8.21
C ARG A 47 -5.49 -7.89 7.27
N SER A 48 -6.77 -8.26 7.24
CA SER A 48 -7.24 -9.38 6.41
C SER A 48 -7.03 -9.13 4.91
N VAL A 49 -7.33 -7.92 4.44
CA VAL A 49 -7.13 -7.49 3.05
C VAL A 49 -5.64 -7.33 2.75
N GLY A 50 -4.87 -6.76 3.69
CA GLY A 50 -3.42 -6.62 3.56
C GLY A 50 -2.70 -7.96 3.39
N ILE A 51 -3.10 -8.98 4.14
CA ILE A 51 -2.57 -10.34 4.00
C ILE A 51 -2.87 -10.89 2.61
N LEU A 52 -4.11 -10.76 2.13
CA LEU A 52 -4.50 -11.22 0.78
C LEU A 52 -3.71 -10.52 -0.33
N ARG A 53 -3.56 -9.20 -0.23
CA ARG A 53 -2.74 -8.43 -1.18
C ARG A 53 -1.28 -8.89 -1.15
N GLY A 54 -0.72 -9.14 0.02
CA GLY A 54 0.64 -9.66 0.18
C GLY A 54 0.81 -11.05 -0.46
N GLN A 55 -0.13 -11.97 -0.21
CA GLN A 55 -0.13 -13.31 -0.79
C GLN A 55 -0.19 -13.26 -2.32
N ILE A 56 -1.13 -12.48 -2.88
CA ILE A 56 -1.30 -12.35 -4.33
C ILE A 56 -0.09 -11.67 -4.98
N ALA A 57 0.46 -10.61 -4.37
CA ALA A 57 1.66 -9.94 -4.87
C ALA A 57 2.88 -10.89 -4.89
N ALA A 58 3.03 -11.72 -3.85
CA ALA A 58 4.07 -12.74 -3.81
C ALA A 58 3.89 -13.78 -4.93
N LEU A 59 2.67 -14.27 -5.13
CA LEU A 59 2.36 -15.21 -6.23
C LEU A 59 2.63 -14.60 -7.60
N VAL A 60 2.20 -13.36 -7.86
CA VAL A 60 2.51 -12.63 -9.10
C VAL A 60 4.01 -12.53 -9.30
N SER A 61 4.76 -12.11 -8.27
CA SER A 61 6.22 -11.96 -8.36
C SER A 61 6.94 -13.27 -8.68
N ILE A 62 6.54 -14.38 -8.05
CA ILE A 62 7.12 -15.72 -8.29
C ILE A 62 6.83 -16.16 -9.73
N LEU A 63 5.59 -15.96 -10.20
CA LEU A 63 5.16 -16.40 -11.53
C LEU A 63 5.75 -15.52 -12.65
N SER A 64 5.86 -14.21 -12.47
CA SER A 64 6.51 -13.30 -13.41
C SER A 64 8.02 -13.54 -13.53
N SER A 65 8.68 -13.88 -12.42
CA SER A 65 10.10 -14.28 -12.45
C SER A 65 10.33 -15.59 -13.20
N THR A 66 9.29 -16.43 -13.27
CA THR A 66 9.33 -17.72 -13.94
C THR A 66 9.26 -17.59 -15.46
N THR A 67 8.46 -16.67 -16.00
CA THR A 67 8.32 -16.50 -17.45
C THR A 67 9.56 -15.90 -18.11
N MET A 68 10.21 -14.93 -17.46
CA MET A 68 11.40 -14.23 -17.98
C MET A 68 12.67 -15.09 -18.08
N SER A 69 12.74 -16.20 -17.33
CA SER A 69 13.90 -17.11 -17.38
C SER A 69 13.89 -18.02 -18.61
N THR A 70 12.73 -18.22 -19.25
CA THR A 70 12.55 -19.22 -20.32
C THR A 70 12.94 -18.70 -21.70
N GLU A 71 12.93 -17.38 -21.90
CA GLU A 71 13.26 -16.77 -23.20
C GLU A 71 14.77 -16.56 -23.40
N ALA A 72 15.58 -16.66 -22.33
CA ALA A 72 17.02 -16.44 -22.39
C ALA A 72 17.86 -17.68 -22.79
N GLU A 73 17.29 -18.90 -22.77
CA GLU A 73 18.04 -20.16 -23.00
C GLU A 73 17.89 -20.73 -24.43
N GLY A 74 17.13 -20.06 -25.31
CA GLY A 74 16.84 -20.55 -26.67
C GLY A 74 17.63 -19.90 -27.83
N ALA A 75 18.51 -18.94 -27.55
CA ALA A 75 19.19 -18.15 -28.58
C ALA A 75 20.69 -18.49 -28.73
N SER A 76 21.02 -19.74 -29.02
CA SER A 76 22.36 -20.12 -29.53
C SER A 76 22.23 -21.46 -30.26
N VAL A 77 22.32 -21.59 -31.59
CA VAL A 77 23.53 -21.68 -32.47
C VAL A 77 23.02 -22.25 -33.85
N PRO A 78 23.69 -22.27 -35.05
CA PRO A 78 24.80 -21.50 -35.68
C PRO A 78 24.54 -20.96 -37.13
N ALA A 79 25.36 -19.96 -37.51
CA ALA A 79 26.02 -19.69 -38.81
C ALA A 79 25.42 -20.14 -40.17
N LYS A 80 25.30 -19.18 -41.12
CA LYS A 80 26.17 -19.15 -42.31
C LYS A 80 26.14 -17.83 -43.07
N ALA A 81 27.29 -17.57 -43.69
CA ALA A 81 27.69 -16.42 -44.48
C ALA A 81 26.83 -16.16 -45.73
N GLY A 82 26.75 -14.89 -46.10
CA GLY A 82 26.24 -14.41 -47.38
C GLY A 82 26.65 -12.94 -47.56
N ASP A 83 27.76 -12.74 -48.26
CA ASP A 83 28.13 -11.47 -48.90
C ASP A 83 26.96 -10.90 -49.70
N ALA A 84 26.67 -9.60 -49.54
CA ALA A 84 26.28 -8.73 -50.64
C ALA A 84 26.17 -7.28 -50.15
N ALA A 85 26.97 -6.44 -50.81
CA ALA A 85 26.99 -4.99 -50.73
C ALA A 85 25.63 -4.33 -51.02
N TYR A 86 25.32 -3.25 -50.29
CA TYR A 86 24.62 -2.05 -50.77
C TYR A 86 24.96 -0.94 -49.74
N ASP A 87 25.88 -0.03 -50.03
CA ASP A 87 25.78 1.17 -50.88
C ASP A 87 25.57 2.41 -50.01
N ALA A 88 26.39 3.42 -50.30
CA ALA A 88 26.73 4.53 -49.44
C ALA A 88 25.92 5.77 -49.81
N HIS A 89 25.30 6.42 -48.82
CA HIS A 89 24.98 7.85 -48.79
C HIS A 89 25.05 8.26 -47.31
N ASP A 90 26.09 8.92 -46.83
CA ASP A 90 26.53 10.31 -47.07
C ASP A 90 25.64 11.36 -46.37
N GLU A 91 26.30 12.16 -45.53
CA GLU A 91 25.88 13.40 -44.84
C GLU A 91 24.65 13.38 -43.91
N ALA A 92 24.60 14.01 -42.73
CA ALA A 92 25.50 14.92 -42.03
C ALA A 92 25.16 14.91 -40.53
N ILE A 93 26.18 15.01 -39.68
CA ILE A 93 26.09 15.57 -38.33
C ILE A 93 26.58 17.01 -38.45
N PRO A 94 25.91 17.97 -37.79
CA PRO A 94 26.71 18.84 -36.94
C PRO A 94 26.13 18.98 -35.53
N SER A 95 27.04 18.72 -34.59
CA SER A 95 27.04 19.23 -33.24
C SER A 95 26.93 20.75 -33.22
N SER A 96 26.05 21.30 -32.38
CA SER A 96 26.19 22.66 -31.87
C SER A 96 25.96 22.68 -30.37
N ALA A 97 27.00 23.10 -29.67
CA ALA A 97 27.07 23.29 -28.24
C ALA A 97 26.43 24.62 -27.79
N SER A 98 26.10 24.64 -26.50
CA SER A 98 26.32 25.74 -25.55
C SER A 98 25.23 26.79 -25.27
N SER A 99 25.26 27.22 -24.00
CA SER A 99 24.57 28.33 -23.31
C SER A 99 23.19 27.98 -22.72
N GLY A 100 22.90 28.22 -21.44
CA GLY A 100 23.64 28.84 -20.35
C GLY A 100 22.85 28.76 -19.03
N ALA A 101 23.58 28.96 -17.92
CA ALA A 101 23.21 29.74 -16.72
C ALA A 101 21.85 29.48 -16.02
N GLY A 102 21.73 29.34 -14.69
CA GLY A 102 22.63 29.57 -13.57
C GLY A 102 21.84 29.48 -12.24
N GLY A 103 22.55 29.65 -11.12
CA GLY A 103 22.00 29.83 -9.76
C GLY A 103 21.69 28.52 -9.01
N GLY A 104 22.27 28.18 -7.86
CA GLY A 104 22.91 28.97 -6.83
C GLY A 104 22.11 28.90 -5.54
N ALA A 105 22.46 27.98 -4.63
CA ALA A 105 22.17 28.11 -3.20
C ALA A 105 23.09 27.20 -2.38
N ARG A 106 24.10 27.82 -1.77
CA ARG A 106 24.95 27.24 -0.74
C ARG A 106 24.24 27.48 0.60
N HIS A 107 24.13 26.46 1.45
CA HIS A 107 24.23 26.71 2.89
C HIS A 107 24.84 25.52 3.64
N ALA A 108 25.68 25.90 4.60
CA ALA A 108 26.63 25.11 5.34
C ALA A 108 26.01 24.19 6.41
N GLY A 109 26.75 23.13 6.78
CA GLY A 109 26.44 22.32 7.95
C GLY A 109 27.53 21.28 8.25
N ARG A 110 28.68 21.76 8.75
CA ARG A 110 29.79 20.92 9.22
C ARG A 110 29.38 20.09 10.44
N GLY A 111 29.63 18.78 10.41
CA GLY A 111 29.53 17.90 11.57
C GLY A 111 30.43 16.67 11.42
N ARG A 112 31.74 16.85 11.58
CA ARG A 112 32.75 15.78 11.61
C ARG A 112 32.74 15.11 12.99
N ALA A 113 32.31 13.86 13.07
CA ALA A 113 32.64 12.97 14.18
C ALA A 113 33.59 11.87 13.68
N LYS A 114 34.86 11.96 14.10
CA LYS A 114 35.85 10.89 13.96
C LYS A 114 35.65 9.93 15.14
N LEU A 115 35.35 8.67 14.87
CA LEU A 115 35.68 7.58 15.79
C LEU A 115 36.49 6.55 15.04
N ARG A 116 37.74 6.43 15.49
CA ARG A 116 38.72 5.41 15.13
C ARG A 116 38.26 4.08 15.74
N GLY A 117 38.28 3.03 14.94
CA GLY A 117 38.08 1.66 15.38
C GLY A 117 38.62 0.71 14.33
N ALA A 118 39.95 0.60 14.28
CA ALA A 118 40.65 -0.40 13.50
C ALA A 118 40.57 -1.74 14.25
N ALA A 119 39.99 -2.75 13.61
CA ALA A 119 40.28 -4.14 13.91
C ALA A 119 40.09 -4.97 12.63
N ALA A 120 41.20 -5.52 12.18
CA ALA A 120 41.31 -6.41 11.03
C ALA A 120 40.56 -7.73 11.27
N PHE A 121 39.81 -8.22 10.28
CA PHE A 121 39.56 -9.65 10.17
C PHE A 121 39.26 -10.11 8.73
N ARG A 122 40.25 -10.83 8.19
CA ARG A 122 40.24 -11.90 7.16
C ARG A 122 39.37 -11.77 5.91
N LYS A 123 40.08 -11.57 4.79
CA LYS A 123 39.77 -12.20 3.49
C LYS A 123 39.70 -13.72 3.66
N SER A 124 38.51 -14.30 3.59
CA SER A 124 38.33 -15.70 3.20
C SER A 124 37.83 -15.73 1.77
N HIS A 125 38.69 -16.20 0.86
CA HIS A 125 38.29 -16.67 -0.45
C HIS A 125 37.36 -17.87 -0.27
N THR A 126 36.07 -17.67 -0.45
CA THR A 126 35.15 -18.75 -0.78
C THR A 126 34.88 -18.65 -2.28
N SER A 127 35.23 -19.73 -2.97
CA SER A 127 34.90 -19.95 -4.37
C SER A 127 33.41 -19.69 -4.57
N ARG A 128 33.11 -18.66 -5.37
CA ARG A 128 31.75 -18.37 -5.81
C ARG A 128 31.43 -19.37 -6.92
N ASP A 129 30.99 -20.56 -6.53
CA ASP A 129 30.36 -21.50 -7.46
C ASP A 129 29.12 -20.82 -8.06
N PRO A 130 29.02 -20.66 -9.40
CA PRO A 130 27.85 -20.08 -10.04
C PRO A 130 26.66 -21.05 -10.13
N SER A 131 26.68 -22.20 -9.47
CA SER A 131 25.69 -23.27 -9.69
C SER A 131 24.52 -23.30 -8.70
N VAL A 132 24.26 -22.23 -7.95
CA VAL A 132 23.04 -22.16 -7.12
C VAL A 132 21.84 -21.74 -7.98
N ASN A 133 21.50 -22.58 -8.96
CA ASN A 133 20.19 -22.63 -9.62
C ASN A 133 19.14 -23.24 -8.66
N ARG A 134 19.04 -22.71 -7.44
CA ARG A 134 18.07 -23.18 -6.43
C ARG A 134 16.82 -22.30 -6.44
N THR A 135 16.03 -22.40 -7.50
CA THR A 135 14.58 -22.18 -7.47
C THR A 135 13.95 -22.68 -8.78
N SER A 136 14.32 -23.89 -9.22
CA SER A 136 13.44 -24.65 -10.12
C SER A 136 12.27 -25.16 -9.29
N LEU A 137 11.37 -24.26 -8.88
CA LEU A 137 10.07 -24.64 -8.35
C LEU A 137 9.39 -25.55 -9.40
N PRO A 138 8.79 -26.69 -9.00
CA PRO A 138 8.01 -27.55 -9.90
C PRO A 138 6.80 -26.85 -10.55
N LEU A 139 6.57 -25.57 -10.23
CA LEU A 139 5.58 -24.70 -10.83
C LEU A 139 5.78 -24.51 -12.35
N ARG A 140 7.01 -24.60 -12.87
CA ARG A 140 7.31 -24.42 -14.31
C ARG A 140 6.65 -25.47 -15.20
N SER A 141 6.51 -26.69 -14.70
CA SER A 141 5.94 -27.82 -15.42
C SER A 141 4.45 -28.04 -15.14
N HIS A 142 3.80 -27.14 -14.39
CA HIS A 142 2.42 -27.36 -13.98
C HIS A 142 1.46 -27.15 -15.17
N PRO A 143 0.62 -28.13 -15.54
CA PRO A 143 -0.24 -28.04 -16.72
C PRO A 143 -1.31 -26.94 -16.62
N ARG A 144 -1.56 -26.41 -15.42
CA ARG A 144 -2.54 -25.36 -15.11
C ARG A 144 -1.91 -24.01 -14.76
N LEU A 145 -0.64 -23.81 -15.08
CA LEU A 145 0.07 -22.58 -14.76
C LEU A 145 -0.57 -21.34 -15.42
N SER A 146 -0.96 -21.45 -16.69
CA SER A 146 -1.60 -20.35 -17.43
C SER A 146 -2.94 -19.96 -16.80
N GLU A 147 -3.76 -20.95 -16.44
CA GLU A 147 -5.05 -20.74 -15.78
C GLU A 147 -4.86 -20.06 -14.42
N ALA A 148 -3.90 -20.54 -13.61
CA ALA A 148 -3.58 -19.94 -12.32
C ALA A 148 -3.08 -18.49 -12.46
N GLN A 149 -2.25 -18.18 -13.47
CA GLN A 149 -1.79 -16.82 -13.74
C GLN A 149 -2.93 -15.87 -14.06
N GLU A 150 -3.89 -16.30 -14.89
CA GLU A 150 -5.08 -15.50 -15.21
C GLU A 150 -5.95 -15.26 -13.98
N GLN A 151 -6.20 -16.31 -13.19
CA GLN A 151 -6.95 -16.21 -11.93
C GLN A 151 -6.28 -15.25 -10.94
N ILE A 152 -4.97 -15.31 -10.79
CA ILE A 152 -4.21 -14.42 -9.89
C ILE A 152 -4.35 -12.96 -10.34
N ARG A 153 -4.26 -12.67 -11.64
CA ARG A 153 -4.45 -11.30 -12.17
C ARG A 153 -5.87 -10.79 -11.96
N ALA A 154 -6.86 -11.66 -12.14
CA ALA A 154 -8.26 -11.33 -11.85
C ALA A 154 -8.45 -11.02 -10.36
N ILE A 155 -7.93 -11.86 -9.45
CA ILE A 155 -8.00 -11.62 -8.00
C ILE A 155 -7.27 -10.33 -7.60
N ALA A 156 -6.10 -10.05 -8.21
CA ALA A 156 -5.37 -8.81 -7.96
C ALA A 156 -6.21 -7.57 -8.34
N THR A 157 -6.83 -7.60 -9.52
CA THR A 157 -7.70 -6.52 -10.00
C THR A 157 -8.90 -6.31 -9.08
N ASP A 158 -9.53 -7.40 -8.63
CA ASP A 158 -10.65 -7.33 -7.69
C ASP A 158 -10.21 -6.79 -6.32
N LEU A 159 -9.04 -7.21 -5.81
CA LEU A 159 -8.48 -6.71 -4.55
C LEU A 159 -8.12 -5.22 -4.60
N ASP A 160 -7.72 -4.71 -5.76
CA ASP A 160 -7.44 -3.29 -5.97
C ASP A 160 -8.72 -2.46 -6.07
N ALA A 161 -9.80 -3.02 -6.62
CA ALA A 161 -11.11 -2.39 -6.69
C ALA A 161 -11.84 -2.34 -5.34
N VAL A 162 -11.49 -3.22 -4.40
CA VAL A 162 -12.09 -3.31 -3.08
C VAL A 162 -11.71 -2.10 -2.21
N THR A 163 -12.73 -1.35 -1.78
CA THR A 163 -12.57 -0.14 -0.95
C THR A 163 -13.09 -0.35 0.47
N LEU A 164 -12.64 0.48 1.42
CA LEU A 164 -13.08 0.38 2.82
C LEU A 164 -14.59 0.60 2.96
N ALA A 165 -15.19 1.50 2.19
CA ALA A 165 -16.64 1.73 2.20
C ALA A 165 -17.46 0.50 1.76
N GLN A 166 -16.86 -0.39 0.94
CA GLN A 166 -17.51 -1.62 0.53
C GLN A 166 -17.45 -2.70 1.62
N ILE A 167 -16.39 -2.71 2.45
CA ILE A 167 -16.13 -3.79 3.42
C ILE A 167 -16.51 -3.40 4.86
N ALA A 168 -16.47 -2.12 5.20
CA ALA A 168 -16.79 -1.64 6.54
C ALA A 168 -18.23 -1.10 6.60
N PRO A 169 -18.94 -1.30 7.71
CA PRO A 169 -20.18 -0.59 7.99
C PRO A 169 -19.99 0.93 7.89
N PRO A 170 -20.96 1.66 7.29
CA PRO A 170 -21.01 3.11 7.40
C PRO A 170 -21.10 3.53 8.87
N ASP A 171 -20.49 4.66 9.20
CA ASP A 171 -20.63 5.26 10.53
C ASP A 171 -21.99 5.95 10.63
N TYR A 172 -23.00 5.20 11.08
CA TYR A 172 -24.35 5.72 11.20
C TYR A 172 -24.44 6.87 12.21
N GLU A 173 -23.65 6.86 13.28
CA GLU A 173 -23.66 7.93 14.27
C GLU A 173 -23.15 9.23 13.65
N ALA A 174 -22.06 9.17 12.87
CA ALA A 174 -21.55 10.33 12.14
C ALA A 174 -22.56 10.85 11.11
N ILE A 175 -23.26 9.97 10.40
CA ILE A 175 -24.26 10.37 9.40
C ILE A 175 -25.50 10.98 10.09
N GLU A 176 -25.99 10.40 11.21
CA GLU A 176 -27.08 10.98 12.01
C GLU A 176 -26.73 12.40 12.44
N HIS A 177 -25.52 12.57 12.98
CA HIS A 177 -25.03 13.86 13.44
C HIS A 177 -24.90 14.90 12.31
N GLU A 178 -24.39 14.51 11.14
CA GLU A 178 -24.31 15.40 9.98
C GLU A 178 -25.71 15.82 9.50
N MET A 179 -26.67 14.88 9.50
CA MET A 179 -28.04 15.15 9.11
C MET A 179 -28.77 16.07 10.10
N GLU A 180 -28.54 15.91 11.40
CA GLU A 180 -29.06 16.82 12.41
C GLU A 180 -28.55 18.24 12.17
N HIS A 181 -27.25 18.41 11.93
CA HIS A 181 -26.70 19.72 11.61
C HIS A 181 -27.23 20.32 10.31
N GLN A 182 -27.44 19.52 9.27
CA GLN A 182 -28.07 19.98 8.02
C GLN A 182 -29.53 20.40 8.25
N ALA A 183 -30.28 19.64 9.04
CA ALA A 183 -31.67 19.95 9.38
C ALA A 183 -31.77 21.23 10.22
N GLU A 184 -30.88 21.44 11.19
CA GLU A 184 -30.74 22.66 11.97
C GLU A 184 -30.47 23.88 11.08
N GLN A 185 -29.53 23.76 10.14
CA GLN A 185 -29.17 24.83 9.20
C GLN A 185 -30.31 25.16 8.22
N ALA A 186 -31.04 24.13 7.77
CA ALA A 186 -32.17 24.29 6.87
C ALA A 186 -33.48 24.65 7.60
N HIS A 187 -33.47 24.69 8.94
CA HIS A 187 -34.67 24.80 9.78
C HIS A 187 -35.78 23.81 9.38
N ALA A 188 -35.38 22.61 8.96
CA ALA A 188 -36.26 21.54 8.50
C ALA A 188 -36.23 20.37 9.49
N GLN A 189 -37.18 19.45 9.36
CA GLN A 189 -37.14 18.20 10.13
C GLN A 189 -36.06 17.27 9.58
N PRO A 190 -35.27 16.60 10.44
CA PRO A 190 -34.26 15.65 9.99
C PRO A 190 -34.92 14.48 9.27
N SER A 191 -34.38 14.11 8.10
CA SER A 191 -34.84 12.93 7.37
C SER A 191 -34.51 11.64 8.14
N THR A 192 -35.28 10.59 7.91
CA THR A 192 -35.06 9.30 8.58
C THR A 192 -33.92 8.56 7.91
N LEU A 193 -32.93 8.12 8.69
CA LEU A 193 -31.85 7.31 8.16
C LEU A 193 -32.29 5.90 7.76
N VAL A 194 -31.93 5.51 6.55
CA VAL A 194 -32.10 4.15 6.06
C VAL A 194 -30.84 3.36 6.42
N ARG A 195 -30.93 2.54 7.46
CA ARG A 195 -29.87 1.61 7.84
C ARG A 195 -29.82 0.44 6.86
N GLU A 196 -28.62 -0.10 6.65
CA GLU A 196 -28.43 -1.26 5.78
C GLU A 196 -29.25 -2.46 6.26
N THR A 197 -29.82 -3.15 5.29
CA THR A 197 -30.53 -4.41 5.51
C THR A 197 -29.55 -5.54 5.83
N ALA A 198 -30.02 -6.59 6.50
CA ALA A 198 -29.23 -7.80 6.77
C ALA A 198 -28.65 -8.43 5.48
N VAL A 199 -29.35 -8.29 4.35
CA VAL A 199 -28.90 -8.77 3.04
C VAL A 199 -27.69 -7.97 2.55
N GLN A 200 -27.70 -6.64 2.72
CA GLN A 200 -26.57 -5.78 2.34
C GLN A 200 -25.34 -6.05 3.21
N LEU A 201 -25.54 -6.23 4.52
CA LEU A 201 -24.48 -6.63 5.45
C LEU A 201 -23.84 -7.98 5.04
N ALA A 202 -24.68 -8.98 4.75
CA ALA A 202 -24.19 -10.28 4.31
C ALA A 202 -23.46 -10.21 2.95
N ALA A 203 -23.91 -9.36 2.03
CA ALA A 203 -23.25 -9.16 0.74
C ALA A 203 -21.84 -8.58 0.91
N ARG A 204 -21.66 -7.63 1.83
CA ARG A 204 -20.37 -7.04 2.18
C ARG A 204 -19.41 -8.07 2.77
N GLU A 205 -19.87 -8.87 3.74
CA GLU A 205 -19.03 -9.89 4.39
C GLU A 205 -18.54 -10.95 3.39
N ARG A 206 -19.38 -11.28 2.40
CA ARG A 206 -19.03 -12.24 1.34
C ARG A 206 -17.85 -11.80 0.49
N ILE A 207 -17.60 -10.50 0.31
CA ILE A 207 -16.50 -10.00 -0.55
C ILE A 207 -15.15 -10.59 -0.09
N VAL A 208 -14.84 -10.46 1.20
CA VAL A 208 -13.55 -10.93 1.74
C VAL A 208 -13.49 -12.46 1.76
N VAL A 209 -14.61 -13.12 2.07
CA VAL A 209 -14.70 -14.59 2.08
C VAL A 209 -14.48 -15.17 0.68
N ASP A 210 -15.10 -14.59 -0.35
CA ASP A 210 -14.97 -15.04 -1.73
C ASP A 210 -13.55 -14.84 -2.25
N LEU A 211 -12.90 -13.71 -1.92
CA LEU A 211 -11.51 -13.45 -2.29
C LEU A 211 -10.54 -14.43 -1.61
N ARG A 212 -10.77 -14.76 -0.34
CA ARG A 212 -10.00 -15.81 0.37
C ARG A 212 -10.16 -17.16 -0.31
N TYR A 213 -11.40 -17.56 -0.58
CA TYR A 213 -11.69 -18.83 -1.22
C TYR A 213 -11.03 -18.95 -2.60
N ARG A 214 -11.12 -17.89 -3.41
CA ARG A 214 -10.46 -17.84 -4.73
C ARG A 214 -8.94 -17.93 -4.62
N THR A 215 -8.35 -17.23 -3.65
CA THR A 215 -6.91 -17.30 -3.37
C THR A 215 -6.52 -18.73 -2.98
N GLN A 216 -7.24 -19.36 -2.05
CA GLN A 216 -7.00 -20.74 -1.64
C GLN A 216 -7.08 -21.72 -2.81
N ARG A 217 -8.10 -21.59 -3.68
CA ARG A 217 -8.21 -22.44 -4.88
C ARG A 217 -7.02 -22.32 -5.83
N VAL A 218 -6.43 -21.14 -5.94
CA VAL A 218 -5.21 -20.94 -6.73
C VAL A 218 -4.04 -21.71 -6.11
N TYR A 219 -3.86 -21.63 -4.79
CA TYR A 219 -2.84 -22.41 -4.08
C TYR A 219 -3.02 -23.92 -4.32
N GLU A 220 -4.25 -24.41 -4.19
CA GLU A 220 -4.60 -25.82 -4.47
C GLU A 220 -4.31 -26.21 -5.93
N THR A 221 -4.64 -25.33 -6.88
CA THR A 221 -4.41 -25.57 -8.32
C THR A 221 -2.91 -25.64 -8.65
N LEU A 222 -2.07 -24.92 -7.90
CA LEU A 222 -0.62 -24.93 -8.02
C LEU A 222 0.05 -26.01 -7.15
N GLY A 223 -0.72 -26.79 -6.38
CA GLY A 223 -0.20 -27.79 -5.44
C GLY A 223 0.62 -27.18 -4.30
N LEU A 224 0.38 -25.90 -3.96
CA LEU A 224 1.06 -25.18 -2.90
C LEU A 224 0.25 -25.26 -1.60
N ALA A 225 0.93 -25.32 -0.46
CA ALA A 225 0.28 -25.21 0.84
C ALA A 225 -0.28 -23.79 1.04
N TYR A 226 -1.55 -23.69 1.41
CA TYR A 226 -2.17 -22.41 1.78
C TYR A 226 -1.70 -22.01 3.20
N PRO A 227 -1.08 -20.81 3.36
CA PRO A 227 -0.53 -20.36 4.64
C PRO A 227 -1.57 -19.84 5.63
#